data_AF-A0A221NIE1-F1
#
_entry.id   AF-A0A221NIE1-F1
#
_cell.length_a   1.000
_cell.length_b   1.000
_cell.length_c   1.000
_cell.angle_alpha   90.00
_cell.angle_beta   90.00
_cell.angle_gamma   90.00
#
_symmetry.space_group_name_H-M   'P 1'
#
loop_
_entity.id
_entity.type
_entity.pdbx_description
1 polymer ?
#
loop_
_entity_poly.entity_id
_entity_poly.type
_entity_poly.pdbx_seq_one_letter_code
_entity_poly.pdbx_strand_id
1 'polypeptide(L)'
;MPHWQELQPLPAPWQRRDERILPLWWDRLCSVTSPQSAALYAAGLFTDDRRRPIAQWYNPEADAALLVAPETSPEWPVQRFGIFYAPPGGGFTRVYSAPHEWHPRDPRTPPTEQDSFLAAVAEAARFLQVEMDFV
;
A
#
# COMPACT_ATOMS: atom_id res chain seq x y z
N MET A 1 19.68 13.13 1.91
CA MET A 1 18.33 12.78 2.41
C MET A 1 17.33 13.28 1.38
N PRO A 2 16.54 12.42 0.73
CA PRO A 2 15.58 12.88 -0.25
C PRO A 2 14.36 13.52 0.46
N HIS A 3 14.02 14.72 -0.01
CA HIS A 3 13.08 15.73 0.50
C HIS A 3 11.58 15.34 0.48
N TRP A 4 11.24 14.10 0.10
CA TRP A 4 9.84 13.67 0.04
C TRP A 4 9.22 13.35 1.41
N GLN A 5 10.02 13.31 2.49
CA GLN A 5 9.51 13.22 3.87
C GLN A 5 8.69 14.46 4.30
N GLU A 6 8.68 15.54 3.51
CA GLU A 6 7.81 16.72 3.72
C GLU A 6 6.42 16.59 3.09
N LEU A 7 6.06 15.43 2.51
CA LEU A 7 4.72 15.21 1.97
C LEU A 7 3.73 14.91 3.10
N GLN A 8 3.16 16.00 3.62
CA GLN A 8 2.02 16.11 4.53
C GLN A 8 2.23 15.53 5.95
N PRO A 9 1.92 16.30 7.00
CA PRO A 9 1.94 15.76 8.36
C PRO A 9 0.97 14.58 8.41
N LEU A 10 1.50 13.40 8.74
CA LEU A 10 0.66 12.24 9.04
C LEU A 10 -0.20 12.59 10.24
N PRO A 11 -1.53 12.41 10.14
CA PRO A 11 -2.38 12.80 11.24
C PRO A 11 -2.18 11.76 12.36
N ALA A 12 -1.89 12.22 13.58
CA ALA A 12 -1.72 11.32 14.73
C ALA A 12 -3.06 10.60 14.96
N PRO A 13 -3.09 9.27 15.18
CA PRO A 13 -2.01 8.39 15.66
C PRO A 13 -1.27 7.57 14.57
N TRP A 14 -1.45 7.88 13.29
CA TRP A 14 -0.86 7.10 12.19
C TRP A 14 0.67 7.20 12.12
N GLN A 15 1.35 6.06 12.13
CA GLN A 15 2.80 5.97 12.10
C GLN A 15 3.28 5.29 10.82
N ARG A 16 4.23 5.89 10.11
CA ARG A 16 4.85 5.30 8.93
C ARG A 16 5.81 4.17 9.33
N ARG A 17 5.73 3.02 8.65
CA ARG A 17 6.42 1.77 9.01
C ARG A 17 7.05 1.06 7.81
N ASP A 18 7.75 1.74 6.92
CA ASP A 18 8.16 1.14 5.64
C ASP A 18 9.24 0.02 5.71
N GLU A 19 9.81 -0.24 6.90
CA GLU A 19 10.96 -1.13 7.08
C GLU A 19 10.68 -2.61 6.77
N ARG A 20 9.50 -3.11 7.15
CA ARG A 20 9.08 -4.51 6.99
C ARG A 20 7.57 -4.58 6.94
N ILE A 21 7.02 -5.35 6.00
CA ILE A 21 5.58 -5.65 5.97
C ILE A 21 5.12 -6.12 7.34
N LEU A 22 4.09 -5.46 7.86
CA LEU A 22 3.56 -5.77 9.18
C LEU A 22 2.88 -7.16 9.17
N PRO A 23 3.10 -8.00 10.20
CA PRO A 23 2.46 -9.30 10.31
C PRO A 23 0.93 -9.25 10.25
N LEU A 24 0.31 -8.14 10.71
CA LEU A 24 -1.14 -8.02 10.73
C LEU A 24 -1.77 -8.21 9.34
N TRP A 25 -1.08 -7.87 8.25
CA TRP A 25 -1.62 -8.04 6.90
C TRP A 25 -1.97 -9.49 6.58
N TRP A 26 -1.16 -10.43 7.07
CA TRP A 26 -1.44 -11.86 6.93
C TRP A 26 -2.71 -12.26 7.68
N ASP A 27 -2.82 -11.81 8.94
CA ASP A 27 -3.97 -12.09 9.78
C ASP A 27 -5.26 -11.50 9.18
N ARG A 28 -5.18 -10.27 8.67
CA ARG A 28 -6.29 -9.58 8.00
C ARG A 28 -6.72 -10.29 6.71
N LEU A 29 -5.78 -10.73 5.87
CA LEU A 29 -6.11 -11.50 4.66
C LEU A 29 -6.72 -12.86 4.98
N CYS A 30 -6.23 -13.57 6.00
CA CYS A 30 -6.82 -14.82 6.46
C CYS A 30 -8.18 -14.63 7.11
N SER A 31 -8.48 -13.44 7.63
CA SER A 31 -9.82 -13.14 8.20
C SER A 31 -10.90 -12.97 7.13
N VAL A 32 -10.53 -12.55 5.92
CA VAL A 32 -11.49 -12.31 4.81
C VAL A 32 -11.43 -13.36 3.71
N THR A 33 -10.38 -14.19 3.67
CA THR A 33 -10.17 -15.25 2.68
C THR A 33 -9.72 -16.55 3.36
N SER A 34 -9.71 -17.67 2.64
CA SER A 34 -9.06 -18.89 3.16
C SER A 34 -7.52 -18.71 3.22
N PRO A 35 -6.79 -19.43 4.10
CA PRO A 35 -5.33 -19.36 4.15
C PRO A 35 -4.63 -19.64 2.80
N GLN A 36 -5.25 -20.48 1.95
CA GLN A 36 -4.74 -20.81 0.61
C GLN A 36 -4.91 -19.62 -0.35
N SER A 37 -6.06 -18.95 -0.32
CA SER A 37 -6.31 -17.73 -1.09
C SER A 37 -5.45 -16.56 -0.58
N ALA A 38 -5.27 -16.44 0.73
CA ALA A 38 -4.39 -15.46 1.35
C ALA A 38 -2.94 -15.68 0.91
N ALA A 39 -2.45 -16.93 0.85
CA ALA A 39 -1.11 -17.24 0.36
C ALA A 39 -0.89 -16.81 -1.10
N LEU A 40 -1.87 -17.07 -1.98
CA LEU A 40 -1.79 -16.67 -3.40
C LEU A 40 -1.80 -15.15 -3.55
N TYR A 41 -2.66 -14.46 -2.79
CA TYR A 41 -2.78 -13.01 -2.83
C TYR A 41 -1.54 -12.32 -2.22
N ALA A 42 -1.06 -12.84 -1.09
CA ALA A 42 0.17 -12.41 -0.44
C ALA A 42 1.42 -12.67 -1.28
N ALA A 43 1.44 -13.75 -2.06
CA ALA A 43 2.54 -14.03 -2.98
C ALA A 43 2.74 -12.89 -3.99
N GLY A 44 1.64 -12.37 -4.52
CA GLY A 44 1.65 -11.23 -5.44
C GLY A 44 1.90 -9.87 -4.76
N LEU A 45 1.55 -9.71 -3.48
CA LEU A 45 1.60 -8.43 -2.76
C LEU A 45 2.84 -8.22 -1.89
N PHE A 46 3.40 -9.29 -1.31
CA PHE A 46 4.31 -9.18 -0.18
C PHE A 46 5.66 -9.88 -0.37
N THR A 47 5.77 -10.93 -1.19
CA THR A 47 6.88 -11.88 -0.99
C THR A 47 7.91 -12.03 -2.10
N ASP A 48 7.64 -11.76 -3.38
CA ASP A 48 8.63 -12.14 -4.42
C ASP A 48 9.54 -11.04 -4.96
N ASP A 49 9.22 -9.75 -4.77
CA ASP A 49 10.10 -8.66 -5.21
C ASP A 49 10.17 -7.50 -4.22
N ARG A 50 10.83 -7.73 -3.07
CA ARG A 50 11.17 -6.67 -2.10
C ARG A 50 12.10 -5.58 -2.66
N ARG A 51 12.47 -5.63 -3.95
CA ARG A 51 13.17 -4.52 -4.62
C ARG A 51 12.22 -3.38 -4.92
N ARG A 52 10.91 -3.65 -4.99
CA ARG A 52 9.91 -2.64 -5.32
C ARG A 52 9.53 -1.83 -4.08
N PRO A 53 9.28 -0.52 -4.26
CA PRO A 53 8.98 0.35 -3.14
C PRO A 53 7.62 0.00 -2.53
N ILE A 54 7.57 0.05 -1.20
CA ILE A 54 6.33 -0.06 -0.41
C ILE A 54 6.24 1.15 0.51
N ALA A 55 5.03 1.52 0.88
CA ALA A 55 4.79 2.44 1.99
C ALA A 55 3.69 1.87 2.86
N GLN A 56 3.84 1.93 4.18
CA GLN A 56 2.78 1.48 5.06
C GLN A 56 2.66 2.33 6.31
N TRP A 57 1.44 2.38 6.83
CA TRP A 57 1.06 3.11 8.01
C TRP A 57 0.33 2.19 8.97
N TYR A 58 0.57 2.40 10.26
CA TYR A 58 -0.09 1.67 11.33
C TYR A 58 -0.62 2.64 12.37
N ASN A 59 -1.87 2.40 12.76
CA ASN A 59 -2.53 3.04 13.88
C ASN A 59 -2.63 2.01 15.03
N PRO A 60 -1.76 2.11 16.06
CA PRO A 60 -1.79 1.18 17.19
C PRO A 60 -3.01 1.34 18.10
N GLU A 61 -3.67 2.50 18.09
CA GLU A 61 -4.83 2.76 18.95
C GLU A 61 -6.08 2.05 18.42
N ALA A 62 -6.22 2.01 17.09
CA ALA A 62 -7.36 1.39 16.42
C ALA A 62 -7.04 -0.01 15.84
N ASP A 63 -5.79 -0.47 15.97
CA ASP A 63 -5.26 -1.66 15.29
C ASP A 63 -5.55 -1.67 13.78
N ALA A 64 -5.42 -0.49 13.15
CA ALA A 64 -5.68 -0.29 11.73
C ALA A 64 -4.37 -0.12 10.96
N ALA A 65 -4.34 -0.51 9.69
CA ALA A 65 -3.17 -0.33 8.83
C ALA A 65 -3.55 0.09 7.42
N LEU A 66 -2.63 0.81 6.76
CA LEU A 66 -2.72 1.17 5.35
C LEU A 66 -1.41 0.77 4.65
N LEU A 67 -1.51 0.25 3.44
CA LEU A 67 -0.37 -0.23 2.66
C LEU A 67 -0.49 0.22 1.22
N VAL A 68 0.62 0.72 0.68
CA VAL A 68 0.86 0.89 -0.75
C VAL A 68 1.84 -0.19 -1.18
N ALA A 69 1.42 -1.04 -2.11
CA ALA A 69 2.24 -2.14 -2.63
C ALA A 69 1.91 -2.41 -4.11
N PRO A 70 2.84 -3.02 -4.87
CA PRO A 70 2.54 -3.52 -6.21
C PRO A 70 1.35 -4.48 -6.17
N GLU A 71 0.39 -4.28 -7.07
CA GLU A 71 -0.80 -5.14 -7.18
C GLU A 71 -0.71 -6.10 -8.37
N THR A 72 0.09 -5.75 -9.38
CA THR A 72 0.29 -6.54 -10.60
C THR A 72 1.48 -7.48 -10.48
N SER A 73 1.34 -8.68 -11.02
CA SER A 73 2.45 -9.61 -11.14
C SER A 73 3.54 -9.05 -12.08
N PRO A 74 4.84 -9.31 -11.84
CA PRO A 74 5.94 -8.77 -12.65
C PRO A 74 5.86 -9.09 -14.16
N GLU A 75 5.20 -10.17 -14.57
CA GLU A 75 5.02 -10.51 -15.99
C GLU A 75 4.05 -9.59 -16.74
N TRP A 76 3.25 -8.77 -16.04
CA TRP A 76 2.29 -7.88 -16.68
C TRP A 76 2.98 -6.70 -17.39
N PRO A 77 2.52 -6.33 -18.61
CA PRO A 77 3.13 -5.26 -19.39
C PRO A 77 2.93 -3.87 -18.79
N VAL A 78 1.86 -3.71 -18.01
CA VAL A 78 1.56 -2.51 -17.21
C VAL A 78 1.60 -2.93 -15.76
N GLN A 79 2.38 -2.21 -14.97
CA GLN A 79 2.49 -2.44 -13.53
C GLN A 79 1.71 -1.37 -12.78
N ARG A 80 1.23 -1.67 -11.58
CA ARG A 80 0.40 -0.75 -10.80
C ARG A 80 0.65 -0.86 -9.29
N PHE A 81 0.52 0.27 -8.60
CA PHE A 81 0.46 0.29 -7.13
C PHE A 81 -0.99 0.31 -6.66
N GLY A 82 -1.33 -0.61 -5.76
CA GLY A 82 -2.61 -0.64 -5.06
C GLY A 82 -2.48 -0.03 -3.66
N ILE A 83 -3.58 0.52 -3.16
CA ILE A 83 -3.73 0.98 -1.78
C ILE A 83 -4.64 -0.01 -1.05
N PHE A 84 -4.17 -0.55 0.05
CA PHE A 84 -4.86 -1.56 0.86
C PHE A 84 -5.08 -1.02 2.26
N TYR A 85 -6.29 -1.22 2.77
CA TYR A 85 -6.71 -0.76 4.08
C TYR A 85 -7.17 -1.93 4.94
N ALA A 86 -6.64 -2.00 6.16
CA ALA A 86 -7.07 -2.87 7.23
C ALA A 86 -7.78 -2.00 8.28
N PRO A 87 -9.13 -2.01 8.32
CA PRO A 87 -9.89 -1.19 9.25
C PRO A 87 -9.79 -1.69 10.70
N PRO A 88 -10.18 -0.83 11.67
CA PRO A 88 -10.37 -1.24 13.06
C PRO A 88 -11.35 -2.41 13.18
N GLY A 89 -11.07 -3.34 14.09
CA GLY A 89 -11.95 -4.51 14.31
C GLY A 89 -11.79 -5.65 13.30
N GLY A 90 -10.94 -5.48 12.28
CA GLY A 90 -10.58 -6.53 11.34
C GLY A 90 -11.17 -6.38 9.94
N GLY A 91 -10.60 -7.15 9.01
CA GLY A 91 -10.91 -7.06 7.59
C GLY A 91 -9.74 -6.57 6.75
N PHE A 92 -9.92 -6.63 5.44
CA PHE A 92 -8.96 -6.20 4.45
C PHE A 92 -9.72 -5.72 3.21
N THR A 93 -9.44 -4.51 2.76
CA THR A 93 -10.07 -3.93 1.56
C THR A 93 -9.07 -3.19 0.70
N ARG A 94 -9.31 -3.17 -0.60
CA ARG A 94 -8.56 -2.34 -1.55
C ARG A 94 -9.26 -0.98 -1.64
N VAL A 95 -8.54 0.10 -1.36
CA VAL A 95 -9.06 1.46 -1.52
C VAL A 95 -9.20 1.75 -3.02
N TYR A 96 -10.40 2.10 -3.44
CA TYR A 96 -10.67 2.48 -4.83
C TYR A 96 -10.03 3.83 -5.11
N SER A 97 -8.96 3.80 -5.90
CA SER A 97 -8.10 4.95 -6.22
C SER A 97 -7.73 4.92 -7.71
N ALA A 98 -7.10 6.00 -8.18
CA ALA A 98 -6.50 6.03 -9.51
C ALA A 98 -5.54 4.83 -9.68
N PRO A 99 -5.33 4.33 -10.91
CA PRO A 99 -4.67 3.04 -11.07
C PRO A 99 -3.14 3.08 -10.82
N HIS A 100 -2.53 4.26 -10.64
CA HIS A 100 -1.11 4.43 -10.29
C HIS A 100 -0.17 3.51 -11.10
N GLU A 101 -0.31 3.57 -12.43
CA GLU A 101 0.30 2.62 -13.36
C GLU A 101 1.63 3.13 -13.91
N TRP A 102 2.51 2.22 -14.33
CA TRP A 102 3.70 2.53 -15.14
C TRP A 102 4.00 1.40 -16.12
N HIS A 103 4.83 1.70 -17.12
CA HIS A 103 5.26 0.73 -18.14
C HIS A 103 6.73 0.35 -17.92
N PRO A 104 7.05 -0.85 -17.39
CA PRO A 104 8.44 -1.25 -17.15
C PRO A 104 9.31 -1.30 -18.40
N ARG A 105 8.68 -1.51 -19.57
CA ARG A 105 9.37 -1.60 -20.86
C ARG A 105 9.74 -0.23 -21.44
N ASP A 106 9.12 0.83 -20.94
CA ASP A 106 9.34 2.21 -21.38
C ASP A 106 9.73 3.12 -20.19
N PRO A 107 10.81 2.80 -19.44
CA PRO A 107 11.13 3.46 -18.17
C PRO A 107 11.54 4.94 -18.30
N ARG A 108 11.70 5.42 -19.54
CA ARG A 108 12.04 6.83 -19.86
C ARG A 108 10.81 7.68 -20.16
N THR A 109 9.63 7.06 -20.29
CA THR A 109 8.37 7.75 -20.54
C THR A 109 7.60 7.81 -19.23
N PRO A 110 7.32 9.02 -18.70
CA PRO A 110 6.47 9.15 -17.53
C PRO A 110 5.06 8.56 -17.79
N PRO A 111 4.40 8.00 -16.76
CA PRO A 111 4.87 7.87 -15.39
C PRO A 111 5.90 6.74 -15.19
N THR A 112 6.98 7.02 -14.43
CA THR A 112 7.96 6.02 -14.01
C THR A 112 7.47 5.25 -12.77
N GLU A 113 8.13 4.14 -12.39
CA GLU A 113 7.83 3.41 -11.15
C GLU A 113 7.83 4.34 -9.92
N GLN A 114 8.81 5.25 -9.85
CA GLN A 114 8.92 6.20 -8.76
C GLN A 114 7.77 7.22 -8.78
N ASP A 115 7.38 7.73 -9.96
CA ASP A 115 6.26 8.68 -10.07
C ASP A 115 4.95 8.03 -9.63
N SER A 116 4.69 6.79 -10.08
CA SER A 116 3.49 6.04 -9.75
C SER A 116 3.45 5.66 -8.27
N PHE A 117 4.60 5.30 -7.68
CA PHE A 117 4.71 5.06 -6.25
C PHE A 117 4.42 6.33 -5.44
N LEU A 118 5.03 7.47 -5.79
CA LEU A 118 4.79 8.74 -5.09
C LEU A 118 3.33 9.20 -5.22
N ALA A 119 2.71 9.00 -6.39
CA ALA A 119 1.30 9.28 -6.59
C ALA A 119 0.40 8.41 -5.69
N ALA A 120 0.70 7.12 -5.57
CA ALA A 120 -0.02 6.20 -4.69
C ALA A 120 0.16 6.55 -3.20
N VAL A 121 1.37 6.94 -2.80
CA VAL A 121 1.67 7.42 -1.43
C VAL A 121 0.89 8.70 -1.10
N ALA A 122 0.82 9.65 -2.04
CA ALA A 122 0.07 10.89 -1.84
C ALA A 122 -1.45 10.65 -1.78
N GLU A 123 -1.98 9.69 -2.52
CA GLU A 123 -3.38 9.26 -2.43
C GLU A 123 -3.65 8.54 -1.10
N ALA A 124 -2.74 7.67 -0.65
CA ALA A 124 -2.82 7.00 0.64
C ALA A 124 -2.82 8.00 1.80
N ALA A 125 -1.96 9.03 1.76
CA ALA A 125 -1.94 10.09 2.76
C ALA A 125 -3.26 10.89 2.80
N ARG A 126 -3.84 11.18 1.63
CA ARG A 126 -5.18 11.81 1.54
C ARG A 126 -6.27 10.92 2.11
N PHE A 127 -6.20 9.61 1.87
CA PHE A 127 -7.14 8.66 2.47
C PHE A 127 -7.07 8.69 4.01
N LEU A 128 -5.87 8.72 4.59
CA LEU A 128 -5.70 8.80 6.05
C LEU A 128 -6.27 10.08 6.65
N GLN A 129 -6.15 11.22 5.94
CA GLN A 129 -6.75 12.47 6.38
C GLN A 129 -8.27 12.39 6.42
N VAL A 130 -8.88 11.84 5.35
CA VAL A 130 -10.33 11.66 5.29
C VAL A 130 -10.81 10.66 6.34
N GLU A 131 -10.09 9.55 6.56
CA GLU A 131 -10.47 8.56 7.57
C GLU A 131 -10.62 9.18 8.96
N MET A 132 -9.71 10.09 9.33
CA MET A 132 -9.77 10.81 10.60
C MET A 132 -10.91 11.83 10.72
N ASP A 133 -11.49 12.30 9.61
CA ASP A 133 -12.66 13.18 9.65
C ASP A 133 -13.96 12.42 9.98
N PHE A 134 -13.96 11.08 9.87
CA PHE A 134 -15.15 10.23 10.02
C PHE A 134 -15.07 9.22 11.20
N VAL A 135 -13.96 9.18 11.95
CA VAL A 135 -13.80 8.40 13.19
C VAL A 135 -14.11 9.25 14.41
#